data_AF-A0A0Q9QEB1-F1
#
_entry.id   AF-A0A0Q9QEB1-F1
#
_cell.length_a   1.000
_cell.length_b   1.000
_cell.length_c   1.000
_cell.angle_alpha   90.00
_cell.angle_beta   90.00
_cell.angle_gamma   90.00
#
_symmetry.space_group_name_H-M   'P 1'
#
loop_
_entity.id
_entity.type
_entity.pdbx_description
1 polymer ?
#
loop_
_entity_poly.entity_id
_entity_poly.type
_entity_poly.pdbx_seq_one_letter_code
_entity_poly.pdbx_strand_id
1 'polypeptide(L)'
;MEYPLTKALAVVTLGYSAWVVTSSDTLRTQLDDPADWHKPASRLAFTYAGRDVPISTLALLGGAGGARTAALLRIAGDVTDAVTLGTTASSASARKKAVAVAAGYGVLNALALVVDERRRRA
;
A
#
# COMPACT_ATOMS: atom_id res chain seq x y z
N MET A 1 5.43 20.47 10.58
CA MET A 1 4.38 19.45 10.34
C MET A 1 4.70 18.22 11.16
N GLU A 2 3.72 17.64 11.82
CA GLU A 2 3.88 16.36 12.52
C GLU A 2 3.88 15.21 11.49
N TYR A 3 4.77 14.24 11.68
CA TYR A 3 4.91 13.06 10.80
C TYR A 3 5.06 13.39 9.30
N PRO A 4 6.01 14.25 8.90
CA PRO A 4 6.13 14.70 7.51
C PRO A 4 6.44 13.57 6.52
N LEU A 5 7.22 12.55 6.91
CA LEU A 5 7.56 11.44 6.01
C LEU A 5 6.37 10.49 5.85
N THR A 6 5.69 10.15 6.96
CA THR A 6 4.46 9.35 6.92
C THR A 6 3.39 10.03 6.06
N LYS A 7 3.20 11.35 6.21
CA LYS A 7 2.22 12.11 5.42
C LYS A 7 2.62 12.18 3.94
N ALA A 8 3.91 12.29 3.63
CA ALA A 8 4.37 12.23 2.24
C ALA A 8 4.06 10.87 1.60
N LEU A 9 4.31 9.76 2.31
CA LEU A 9 3.95 8.42 1.83
C LEU A 9 2.44 8.23 1.68
N ALA A 10 1.62 8.85 2.54
CA ALA A 10 0.16 8.85 2.39
C ALA A 10 -0.28 9.57 1.10
N VAL A 11 0.34 10.69 0.73
CA VAL A 11 0.06 11.37 -0.54
C VAL A 11 0.45 10.49 -1.73
N VAL A 12 1.62 9.86 -1.69
CA VAL A 12 2.06 8.92 -2.73
C VAL A 12 1.08 7.75 -2.86
N THR A 13 0.62 7.21 -1.73
CA THR A 13 -0.35 6.10 -1.68
C THR A 13 -1.71 6.49 -2.26
N LEU A 14 -2.18 7.72 -2.01
CA LEU A 14 -3.40 8.25 -2.65
C LEU A 14 -3.26 8.34 -4.17
N GLY A 15 -2.12 8.87 -4.64
CA GLY A 15 -1.83 8.92 -6.08
C GLY A 15 -1.81 7.53 -6.71
N TYR A 16 -1.16 6.57 -6.05
CA TYR A 16 -1.13 5.18 -6.51
C TYR A 16 -2.53 4.55 -6.51
N SER A 17 -3.35 4.83 -5.49
CA SER A 17 -4.72 4.33 -5.39
C SER A 17 -5.61 4.86 -6.52
N ALA A 18 -5.48 6.13 -6.90
CA ALA A 18 -6.18 6.70 -8.05
C ALA A 18 -5.71 6.10 -9.38
N TRP A 19 -4.40 5.83 -9.50
CA TRP A 19 -3.84 5.19 -10.67
C TRP A 19 -4.29 3.73 -10.81
N VAL A 20 -4.30 2.94 -9.72
CA VAL A 20 -4.61 1.50 -9.80
C VAL A 20 -6.06 1.23 -10.19
N VAL A 21 -7.01 2.06 -9.75
CA VAL A 21 -8.43 1.92 -10.17
C VAL A 21 -8.66 2.26 -11.63
N THR A 22 -7.87 3.17 -12.20
CA THR A 22 -7.95 3.52 -13.63
C THR A 22 -7.12 2.60 -14.52
N SER A 23 -6.18 1.84 -13.94
CA SER A 23 -5.22 0.99 -14.64
C SER A 23 -5.27 -0.48 -14.18
N SER A 24 -6.45 -0.99 -13.83
CA SER A 24 -6.60 -2.33 -13.25
C SER A 24 -6.13 -3.47 -14.16
N ASP A 25 -6.19 -3.30 -15.48
CA ASP A 25 -5.59 -4.25 -16.43
C ASP A 25 -4.06 -4.29 -16.34
N THR A 26 -3.42 -3.19 -15.96
CA THR A 26 -1.98 -3.19 -15.70
C THR A 26 -1.68 -4.08 -14.50
N LEU A 27 -2.47 -4.01 -13.42
CA LEU A 27 -2.31 -4.88 -12.25
C LEU A 27 -2.42 -6.37 -12.64
N ARG A 28 -3.43 -6.71 -13.45
CA ARG A 28 -3.61 -8.07 -14.00
C ARG A 28 -2.36 -8.54 -14.75
N THR A 29 -1.84 -7.73 -15.68
CA THR A 29 -0.63 -8.08 -16.43
C THR A 29 0.60 -8.21 -15.53
N GLN A 30 0.70 -7.43 -14.46
CA GLN A 30 1.83 -7.49 -13.54
C GLN A 30 1.83 -8.73 -12.65
N LEU A 31 0.65 -9.35 -12.45
CA LEU A 31 0.46 -10.59 -11.71
C LEU A 31 0.50 -11.84 -12.60
N ASP A 32 0.80 -11.67 -13.89
CA ASP A 32 0.75 -12.73 -14.91
C ASP A 32 -0.62 -13.43 -14.99
N ASP A 33 -1.71 -12.70 -14.68
CA ASP A 33 -3.05 -13.27 -14.67
C ASP A 33 -3.66 -13.35 -16.10
N PRO A 34 -4.50 -14.36 -16.38
CA PRO A 34 -5.18 -14.54 -17.67
C PRO A 34 -5.94 -13.31 -18.17
N ALA A 35 -6.17 -13.18 -19.48
CA ALA A 35 -6.83 -12.01 -20.06
C ALA A 35 -8.30 -11.82 -19.60
N ASP A 36 -9.00 -12.91 -19.32
CA ASP A 36 -10.38 -12.93 -18.82
C ASP A 36 -10.50 -12.49 -17.34
N TRP A 37 -9.37 -12.31 -16.64
CA TRP A 37 -9.33 -11.86 -15.24
C TRP A 37 -9.48 -10.34 -15.06
N HIS A 38 -9.92 -9.61 -16.08
CA HIS A 38 -10.19 -8.17 -15.99
C HIS A 38 -11.09 -7.81 -14.79
N LYS A 39 -12.20 -8.54 -14.60
CA LYS A 39 -13.16 -8.26 -13.53
C LYS A 39 -12.60 -8.58 -12.12
N PRO A 40 -11.97 -9.73 -11.87
CA PRO A 40 -11.21 -9.98 -10.63
C PRO A 40 -10.13 -8.91 -10.35
N ALA A 41 -9.32 -8.55 -11.33
CA ALA A 41 -8.26 -7.56 -11.15
C ALA A 41 -8.81 -6.17 -10.82
N SER A 42 -9.91 -5.77 -11.47
CA SER A 42 -10.61 -4.52 -11.18
C SER A 42 -11.18 -4.52 -9.75
N ARG A 43 -11.79 -5.62 -9.29
CA ARG A 43 -12.24 -5.75 -7.90
C ARG A 43 -11.07 -5.61 -6.91
N LEU A 44 -9.95 -6.27 -7.18
CA LEU A 44 -8.75 -6.16 -6.35
C LEU A 44 -8.24 -4.71 -6.28
N ALA A 45 -8.17 -4.02 -7.42
CA ALA A 45 -7.78 -2.62 -7.49
C ALA A 45 -8.70 -1.72 -6.65
N PHE A 46 -10.02 -1.90 -6.74
CA PHE A 46 -10.99 -1.18 -5.91
C PHE A 46 -10.89 -1.55 -4.42
N THR A 47 -10.60 -2.80 -4.07
CA THR A 47 -10.36 -3.22 -2.68
C THR A 47 -9.12 -2.52 -2.11
N TYR A 48 -8.02 -2.47 -2.87
CA TYR A 48 -6.82 -1.75 -2.44
C TYR A 48 -7.07 -0.26 -2.30
N ALA A 49 -7.69 0.40 -3.28
CA ALA A 49 -8.03 1.82 -3.17
C ALA A 49 -9.00 2.09 -2.01
N GLY A 50 -10.01 1.24 -1.81
CA GLY A 50 -10.97 1.34 -0.72
C GLY A 50 -10.34 1.20 0.67
N ARG A 51 -9.21 0.51 0.80
CA ARG A 51 -8.39 0.44 2.02
C ARG A 51 -7.45 1.65 2.14
N ASP A 52 -6.70 1.92 1.07
CA ASP A 52 -5.58 2.84 1.07
C ASP A 52 -6.04 4.31 1.13
N VAL A 53 -7.18 4.66 0.54
CA VAL A 53 -7.74 6.02 0.57
C VAL A 53 -8.15 6.43 1.99
N PRO A 54 -8.96 5.66 2.75
CA PRO A 54 -9.27 5.98 4.14
C PRO A 54 -8.03 6.06 5.04
N ILE A 55 -7.09 5.11 4.90
CA ILE A 55 -5.84 5.11 5.68
C ILE A 55 -5.04 6.38 5.41
N SER A 56 -4.87 6.75 4.14
CA SER A 56 -4.11 7.95 3.77
C SER A 56 -4.82 9.23 4.21
N THR A 57 -6.15 9.26 4.15
CA THR A 57 -6.97 10.38 4.66
C THR A 57 -6.77 10.54 6.17
N LEU A 58 -6.80 9.44 6.92
CA LEU A 58 -6.51 9.43 8.35
C LEU A 58 -5.11 9.95 8.66
N ALA A 59 -4.10 9.58 7.85
CA ALA A 59 -2.74 10.08 8.02
C ALA A 59 -2.63 11.60 7.86
N LEU A 60 -3.32 12.14 6.86
CA LEU A 60 -3.24 13.55 6.50
C LEU A 60 -4.02 14.43 7.47
N LEU A 61 -5.25 14.03 7.79
CA LEU A 61 -6.23 14.85 8.52
C LEU A 61 -6.34 14.51 10.01
N GLY A 62 -5.91 13.33 10.45
CA GLY A 62 -6.09 12.84 11.84
C GLY A 62 -5.04 13.31 12.85
N GLY A 63 -4.24 14.34 12.55
CA GLY A 63 -3.15 14.80 13.40
C GLY A 63 -2.05 13.75 13.62
N ALA A 64 -1.24 13.90 14.68
CA ALA A 64 -0.20 12.94 15.03
C ALA A 64 -0.73 11.52 15.33
N GLY A 65 -1.84 11.41 16.06
CA GLY A 65 -2.45 10.11 16.38
C GLY A 65 -2.92 9.39 15.12
N GLY A 66 -3.60 10.11 14.22
CA GLY A 66 -4.03 9.58 12.92
C GLY A 66 -2.86 9.17 12.03
N ALA A 67 -1.80 9.99 11.93
CA ALA A 67 -0.59 9.65 11.17
C ALA A 67 0.07 8.36 11.68
N ARG A 68 0.24 8.22 12.99
CA ARG A 68 0.82 7.00 13.60
C ARG A 68 -0.04 5.77 13.32
N THR A 69 -1.35 5.86 13.58
CA THR A 69 -2.28 4.74 13.35
C THR A 69 -2.33 4.35 11.88
N ALA A 70 -2.40 5.34 10.97
CA ALA A 70 -2.42 5.09 9.54
C ALA A 70 -1.13 4.39 9.05
N ALA A 71 0.05 4.80 9.54
CA ALA A 71 1.29 4.13 9.22
C ALA A 71 1.29 2.66 9.66
N LEU A 72 0.85 2.38 10.89
CA LEU A 72 0.75 1.02 11.41
C LEU A 72 -0.22 0.16 10.58
N LEU A 73 -1.39 0.71 10.23
CA LEU A 73 -2.34 0.03 9.34
C LEU A 73 -1.74 -0.24 7.96
N ARG A 74 -0.97 0.70 7.41
CA ARG A 74 -0.33 0.52 6.11
C ARG A 74 0.73 -0.58 6.14
N ILE A 75 1.58 -0.60 7.17
CA ILE A 75 2.58 -1.66 7.39
C ILE A 75 1.89 -3.03 7.54
N ALA A 76 0.83 -3.12 8.33
CA ALA A 76 0.06 -4.35 8.48
C ALA A 76 -0.56 -4.80 7.14
N GLY A 77 -1.08 -3.85 6.37
CA GLY A 77 -1.59 -4.08 5.02
C GLY A 77 -0.50 -4.61 4.07
N ASP A 78 0.68 -3.99 4.06
CA ASP A 78 1.82 -4.39 3.24
C ASP A 78 2.32 -5.80 3.58
N VAL A 79 2.37 -6.15 4.86
CA VAL A 79 2.71 -7.52 5.30
C VAL A 79 1.64 -8.50 4.84
N THR A 80 0.36 -8.14 4.98
CA THR A 80 -0.76 -8.98 4.54
C THR A 80 -0.74 -9.20 3.04
N ASP A 81 -0.46 -8.15 2.25
CA ASP A 81 -0.34 -8.22 0.79
C ASP A 81 0.85 -9.10 0.38
N ALA A 82 2.00 -8.95 1.06
CA ALA A 82 3.18 -9.77 0.79
C ALA A 82 2.90 -11.27 1.03
N VAL A 83 2.27 -11.62 2.16
CA VAL A 83 1.93 -13.01 2.48
C VAL A 83 0.87 -13.54 1.53
N THR A 84 -0.21 -12.79 1.31
CA THR A 84 -1.34 -13.21 0.49
C THR A 84 -0.88 -13.40 -0.95
N LEU A 85 -0.36 -12.37 -1.60
CA LEU A 85 0.07 -12.46 -2.99
C LEU A 85 1.28 -13.39 -3.16
N GLY A 86 2.15 -13.46 -2.17
CA GLY A 86 3.27 -14.39 -2.15
C GLY A 86 2.87 -15.86 -2.08
N THR A 87 1.64 -16.17 -1.68
CA THR A 87 1.11 -17.54 -1.61
C THR A 87 0.05 -17.84 -2.66
N THR A 88 -0.66 -16.82 -3.17
CA THR A 88 -1.81 -17.02 -4.06
C THR A 88 -1.59 -16.58 -5.51
N ALA A 89 -0.55 -15.79 -5.82
CA ALA A 89 -0.33 -15.33 -7.19
C ALA A 89 0.01 -16.48 -8.16
N SER A 90 -0.47 -16.34 -9.40
CA SER A 90 -0.56 -17.38 -10.42
C SER A 90 0.80 -17.97 -10.82
N SER A 91 1.86 -17.15 -10.86
CA SER A 91 3.20 -17.57 -11.28
C SER A 91 4.25 -17.38 -10.17
N ALA A 92 5.35 -18.14 -10.22
CA ALA A 92 6.46 -17.94 -9.29
C ALA A 92 7.10 -16.54 -9.43
N SER A 93 7.12 -16.02 -10.66
CA SER A 93 7.59 -14.65 -10.95
C SER A 93 6.69 -13.61 -10.30
N ALA A 94 5.37 -13.73 -10.49
CA ALA A 94 4.36 -12.86 -9.91
C ALA A 94 4.40 -12.88 -8.38
N ARG A 95 4.51 -14.07 -7.75
CA ARG A 95 4.69 -14.20 -6.29
C ARG A 95 5.91 -13.43 -5.81
N LYS A 96 7.08 -13.62 -6.44
CA LYS A 96 8.32 -12.93 -6.07
C LYS A 96 8.19 -11.41 -6.21
N LYS A 97 7.60 -10.96 -7.33
CA LYS A 97 7.39 -9.53 -7.61
C LYS A 97 6.44 -8.90 -6.61
N ALA A 98 5.30 -9.54 -6.34
CA ALA A 98 4.31 -9.06 -5.40
C ALA A 98 4.87 -8.96 -3.98
N VAL A 99 5.59 -9.99 -3.52
CA VAL A 99 6.29 -9.97 -2.24
C VAL A 99 7.31 -8.82 -2.18
N ALA A 100 8.13 -8.65 -3.22
CA ALA A 100 9.14 -7.61 -3.25
C ALA A 100 8.53 -6.20 -3.20
N VAL A 101 7.46 -5.95 -3.95
CA VAL A 101 6.76 -4.66 -3.96
C VAL A 101 6.09 -4.39 -2.60
N ALA A 102 5.31 -5.34 -2.09
CA ALA A 102 4.58 -5.17 -0.85
C ALA A 102 5.54 -5.02 0.35
N ALA A 103 6.57 -5.87 0.45
CA ALA A 103 7.59 -5.73 1.49
C ALA A 103 8.37 -4.40 1.36
N GLY A 104 8.65 -3.95 0.14
CA GLY A 104 9.30 -2.67 -0.11
C GLY A 104 8.49 -1.48 0.45
N TYR A 105 7.19 -1.42 0.16
CA TYR A 105 6.31 -0.41 0.74
C TYR A 105 6.18 -0.54 2.27
N GLY A 106 6.10 -1.77 2.79
CA GLY A 106 6.04 -2.01 4.23
C GLY A 106 7.27 -1.49 4.97
N VAL A 107 8.46 -1.74 4.41
CA VAL A 107 9.74 -1.23 4.96
C VAL A 107 9.79 0.29 4.87
N LEU A 108 9.40 0.89 3.74
CA LEU A 108 9.38 2.35 3.59
C LEU A 108 8.45 3.02 4.61
N ASN A 109 7.24 2.50 4.79
CA ASN A 109 6.29 3.00 5.79
C ASN A 109 6.82 2.84 7.23
N ALA A 110 7.45 1.70 7.54
CA ALA A 110 8.07 1.48 8.85
C ALA A 110 9.23 2.46 9.11
N LEU A 111 10.10 2.68 8.13
CA LEU A 111 11.21 3.63 8.25
C LEU A 111 10.71 5.07 8.42
N ALA A 112 9.73 5.49 7.63
CA ALA A 112 9.12 6.82 7.75
C ALA A 112 8.54 7.04 9.16
N LEU A 113 7.78 6.05 9.67
CA LEU A 113 7.22 6.10 11.01
C LEU A 113 8.30 6.19 12.10
N VAL A 114 9.33 5.34 12.02
CA VAL A 114 10.42 5.32 13.00
C VAL A 114 11.19 6.64 13.00
N VAL A 115 11.50 7.20 11.83
CA VAL A 115 12.21 8.48 11.72
C VAL A 115 11.36 9.62 12.29
N ASP A 116 10.07 9.67 11.95
CA ASP A 116 9.17 10.72 12.45
C ASP A 116 8.92 10.60 13.97
N GLU A 117 8.81 9.38 14.52
CA GLU A 117 8.74 9.13 15.96
C GLU A 117 10.02 9.61 16.68
N ARG A 118 11.20 9.31 16.13
CA ARG A 118 12.48 9.76 16.69
C ARG A 118 12.57 11.28 16.71
N ARG A 119 12.20 11.95 15.61
CA ARG A 119 12.20 13.42 15.50
C ARG A 119 11.21 14.09 16.45
N ARG A 120 10.12 13.42 16.83
CA ARG A 120 9.14 13.94 17.79
C ARG A 120 9.59 13.83 19.25
N ARG A 121 10.52 12.92 19.54
CA ARG A 121 11.06 12.70 20.90
C ARG A 121 12.33 13.50 21.18
N ALA A 122 13.00 13.97 20.14
CA ALA A 122 14.13 14.89 20.22
C ALA A 122 13.64 16.33 20.38
#